data_AF-A0A6I2KT25-F1
#
_entry.id   AF-A0A6I2KT25-F1
#
_cell.length_a   1.000
_cell.length_b   1.000
_cell.length_c   1.000
_cell.angle_alpha   90.00
_cell.angle_beta   90.00
_cell.angle_gamma   90.00
#
_symmetry.space_group_name_H-M   'P 1'
#
loop_
_entity.id
_entity.type
_entity.pdbx_description
1 polymer ?
#
loop_
_entity_poly.entity_id
_entity_poly.type
_entity_poly.pdbx_seq_one_letter_code
_entity_poly.pdbx_strand_id
1 'polypeptide(L)'
;MRKAAGVVFMVLAGFVFSIVTLCAFFGGIPPAGKVAMMVGFTVVALVPHAIGLALAGFRQWKRYTGIVLLSVAGYTAFVAFSFACMYFSDDVRRLFPPETTMIFGSIPTGLIVLTISAALGWLLLKEGHRSDS
;
A
#
# COMPACT_ATOMS: atom_id res chain seq x y z
N MET A 1 -0.07 -27.37 -1.49
CA MET A 1 -1.09 -26.55 -0.79
C MET A 1 -0.49 -25.44 0.08
N ARG A 2 0.42 -25.72 1.03
CA ARG A 2 1.02 -24.68 1.93
C ARG A 2 1.62 -23.46 1.20
N LYS A 3 2.31 -23.67 0.06
CA LYS A 3 2.86 -22.58 -0.76
C LYS A 3 1.77 -21.66 -1.35
N ALA A 4 0.70 -22.24 -1.90
CA ALA A 4 -0.42 -21.47 -2.47
C ALA A 4 -1.16 -20.68 -1.39
N ALA A 5 -1.42 -21.29 -0.23
CA ALA A 5 -2.01 -20.60 0.91
C ALA A 5 -1.13 -19.42 1.38
N GLY A 6 0.19 -19.60 1.44
CA GLY A 6 1.13 -18.51 1.77
C GLY A 6 1.03 -17.33 0.80
N VAL A 7 0.93 -17.60 -0.50
CA VAL A 7 0.74 -16.54 -1.52
C VAL A 7 -0.58 -15.80 -1.31
N VAL A 8 -1.68 -16.51 -1.03
CA VAL A 8 -2.99 -15.88 -0.78
C VAL A 8 -2.92 -14.91 0.41
N PHE A 9 -2.28 -15.32 1.51
CA PHE A 9 -2.09 -14.45 2.68
C PHE A 9 -1.20 -13.24 2.39
N MET A 10 -0.17 -13.38 1.56
CA MET A 10 0.66 -12.24 1.11
C MET A 10 -0.13 -11.26 0.22
N VAL A 11 -0.99 -11.77 -0.66
CA VAL A 11 -1.88 -10.93 -1.49
C VAL A 11 -2.88 -10.19 -0.60
N LEU A 12 -3.48 -10.88 0.37
CA LEU A 12 -4.41 -10.28 1.33
C LEU A 12 -3.71 -9.19 2.16
N ALA A 13 -2.48 -9.44 2.62
CA ALA A 13 -1.68 -8.44 3.30
C ALA A 13 -1.43 -7.22 2.40
N GLY A 14 -1.02 -7.44 1.15
CA GLY A 14 -0.84 -6.37 0.15
C GLY A 14 -2.12 -5.55 -0.05
N PHE A 15 -3.28 -6.20 -0.12
CA PHE A 15 -4.56 -5.50 -0.21
C PHE A 15 -4.80 -4.57 0.98
N VAL A 16 -4.59 -5.05 2.22
CA VAL A 16 -4.77 -4.20 3.41
C VAL A 16 -3.71 -3.09 3.47
N PHE A 17 -2.45 -3.38 3.11
CA PHE A 17 -1.41 -2.35 3.01
C PHE A 17 -1.76 -1.29 1.95
N SER A 18 -2.40 -1.65 0.85
CA SER A 18 -2.87 -0.66 -0.13
C SER A 18 -3.93 0.29 0.44
N ILE A 19 -4.80 -0.21 1.32
CA ILE A 19 -5.75 0.64 2.05
C ILE A 19 -4.99 1.63 2.95
N VAL A 20 -3.97 1.17 3.69
CA VAL A 20 -3.11 2.06 4.50
C VAL A 20 -2.50 3.17 3.65
N THR A 21 -1.93 2.82 2.49
CA THR A 21 -1.30 3.80 1.59
C THR A 21 -2.34 4.75 1.00
N LEU A 22 -3.54 4.28 0.63
CA LEU A 22 -4.64 5.13 0.16
C LEU A 22 -5.14 6.10 1.23
N CYS A 23 -5.22 5.66 2.49
CA CYS A 23 -5.60 6.53 3.61
C CYS A 23 -4.66 7.73 3.79
N ALA A 24 -3.40 7.63 3.36
CA ALA A 24 -2.47 8.75 3.40
C ALA A 24 -2.91 9.91 2.49
N PHE A 25 -3.59 9.61 1.39
CA PHE A 25 -4.13 10.59 0.46
C PHE A 25 -5.39 11.29 0.98
N PHE A 26 -6.02 10.75 2.05
CA PHE A 26 -7.28 11.30 2.56
C PHE A 26 -7.14 12.71 3.10
N GLY A 27 -7.91 13.65 2.54
CA GLY A 27 -8.03 15.02 3.04
C GLY A 27 -9.06 15.12 4.18
N GLY A 28 -9.08 16.26 4.88
CA GLY A 28 -10.09 16.57 5.90
C GLY A 28 -9.92 15.87 7.26
N ILE A 29 -9.05 14.87 7.37
CA ILE A 29 -8.75 14.19 8.64
C ILE A 29 -7.58 14.90 9.34
N PRO A 30 -7.70 15.24 10.65
CA PRO A 30 -6.59 15.78 11.43
C PRO A 30 -5.34 14.89 11.37
N PRO A 31 -4.11 15.45 11.36
CA PRO A 31 -2.88 14.67 11.21
C PRO A 31 -2.76 13.50 12.19
N ALA A 32 -3.08 13.71 13.46
CA ALA A 32 -3.03 12.66 14.49
C ALA A 32 -4.04 11.53 14.21
N GLY A 33 -5.26 11.87 13.78
CA GLY A 33 -6.29 10.89 13.41
C GLY A 33 -5.88 10.07 12.19
N LYS A 34 -5.26 10.72 11.19
CA LYS A 34 -4.75 10.04 10.00
C LYS A 34 -3.65 9.04 10.35
N VAL A 35 -2.67 9.46 11.18
CA VAL A 35 -1.60 8.57 11.66
C VAL A 35 -2.18 7.40 12.45
N ALA A 36 -3.11 7.66 13.38
CA ALA A 36 -3.76 6.60 14.15
C ALA A 36 -4.48 5.58 13.24
N MET A 37 -5.19 6.06 12.23
CA MET A 37 -5.88 5.21 11.25
C MET A 37 -4.90 4.36 10.43
N MET A 38 -3.82 4.97 9.93
CA MET A 38 -2.77 4.26 9.20
C MET A 38 -2.09 3.19 10.06
N VAL A 39 -1.76 3.51 11.32
CA VAL A 39 -1.16 2.56 12.26
C VAL A 39 -2.13 1.41 12.54
N GLY A 40 -3.41 1.71 12.79
CA GLY A 40 -4.44 0.70 13.03
C GLY A 40 -4.55 -0.30 11.89
N PHE A 41 -4.69 0.19 10.65
CA PHE A 41 -4.74 -0.70 9.47
C PHE A 41 -3.41 -1.42 9.20
N THR A 42 -2.27 -0.81 9.54
CA THR A 42 -0.96 -1.47 9.44
C THR A 42 -0.88 -2.68 10.35
N VAL A 43 -1.35 -2.56 11.60
CA VAL A 43 -1.39 -3.70 12.54
C VAL A 43 -2.25 -4.83 11.97
N VAL A 44 -3.40 -4.50 11.38
CA VAL A 44 -4.27 -5.48 10.72
C VAL A 44 -3.58 -6.13 9.51
N ALA A 45 -2.82 -5.36 8.71
CA ALA A 45 -2.08 -5.87 7.55
C ALA A 45 -0.92 -6.80 7.94
N LEU A 46 -0.31 -6.59 9.11
CA LEU A 46 0.81 -7.40 9.60
C LEU A 46 0.38 -8.82 9.95
N VAL A 47 -0.87 -9.05 10.37
CA VAL A 47 -1.37 -10.39 10.71
C VAL A 47 -1.34 -11.36 9.51
N PRO A 48 -2.02 -11.10 8.38
CA PRO A 48 -1.93 -11.96 7.21
C PRO A 48 -0.52 -11.98 6.62
N HIS A 49 0.25 -10.88 6.73
CA HIS A 49 1.63 -10.86 6.26
C HIS A 49 2.51 -11.85 7.02
N ALA A 50 2.44 -11.85 8.35
CA ALA A 50 3.17 -12.76 9.22
C ALA A 50 2.76 -14.23 8.97
N ILE A 51 1.47 -14.49 8.78
CA ILE A 51 0.97 -15.83 8.42
C ILE A 51 1.53 -16.28 7.06
N GLY A 52 1.49 -15.40 6.05
CA GLY A 52 2.06 -15.68 4.73
C GLY A 52 3.56 -15.99 4.79
N LEU A 53 4.32 -15.20 5.55
CA LEU A 53 5.74 -15.42 5.79
C LEU A 53 6.02 -16.73 6.54
N ALA A 54 5.22 -17.06 7.55
CA ALA A 54 5.34 -18.30 8.31
C ALA A 54 5.09 -19.53 7.43
N LEU A 55 4.09 -19.49 6.55
CA LEU A 55 3.82 -20.54 5.58
C LEU A 55 4.92 -20.68 4.51
N ALA A 56 5.62 -19.58 4.20
CA ALA A 56 6.79 -19.57 3.33
C ALA A 56 8.11 -19.96 4.04
N GLY A 57 8.06 -20.21 5.36
CA GLY A 57 9.20 -20.68 6.15
C GLY A 57 10.22 -19.61 6.54
N PHE A 58 9.85 -18.32 6.48
CA PHE A 58 10.68 -17.13 6.82
C PHE A 58 12.05 -16.99 6.13
N ARG A 59 12.55 -17.98 5.40
CA ARG A 59 13.92 -17.98 4.84
C ARG A 59 14.18 -16.82 3.89
N GLN A 60 13.17 -16.40 3.13
CA GLN A 60 13.25 -15.27 2.20
C GLN A 60 12.31 -14.12 2.59
N TRP A 61 12.13 -13.89 3.89
CA TRP A 61 11.15 -12.90 4.39
C TRP A 61 11.40 -11.49 3.86
N LYS A 62 12.67 -11.08 3.73
CA LYS A 62 13.04 -9.77 3.15
C LYS A 62 12.55 -9.65 1.71
N ARG A 63 12.81 -10.67 0.89
CA ARG A 63 12.39 -10.71 -0.50
C ARG A 63 10.86 -10.65 -0.62
N TYR A 64 10.14 -11.51 0.10
CA TYR A 64 8.67 -11.52 0.03
C TYR A 64 8.05 -10.21 0.52
N THR A 65 8.54 -9.65 1.63
CA THR A 65 8.07 -8.35 2.14
C THR A 65 8.36 -7.23 1.15
N GLY A 66 9.56 -7.24 0.55
CA GLY A 66 9.94 -6.27 -0.48
C GLY A 66 9.01 -6.32 -1.70
N ILE A 67 8.67 -7.53 -2.19
CA ILE A 67 7.72 -7.71 -3.29
C ILE A 67 6.35 -7.15 -2.93
N VAL A 68 5.83 -7.48 -1.74
CA VAL A 68 4.52 -6.99 -1.28
C VAL A 68 4.51 -5.46 -1.23
N LEU A 69 5.49 -4.82 -0.59
CA LEU A 69 5.55 -3.37 -0.45
C LEU A 69 5.68 -2.65 -1.81
N LEU A 70 6.51 -3.17 -2.72
CA LEU A 70 6.62 -2.60 -4.07
C LEU A 70 5.35 -2.78 -4.89
N SER A 71 4.70 -3.94 -4.78
CA SER A 71 3.43 -4.20 -5.46
C SER A 71 2.34 -3.25 -4.95
N VAL A 72 2.31 -3.01 -3.64
CA VAL A 72 1.41 -2.04 -3.00
C VAL A 72 1.69 -0.62 -3.48
N ALA A 73 2.96 -0.20 -3.50
CA ALA A 73 3.32 1.13 -3.98
C ALA A 73 2.96 1.32 -5.45
N GLY A 74 3.24 0.34 -6.31
CA GLY A 74 2.88 0.36 -7.73
C GLY A 74 1.37 0.39 -7.96
N TYR A 75 0.61 -0.48 -7.28
CA TYR A 75 -0.84 -0.49 -7.35
C TYR A 75 -1.44 0.83 -6.86
N THR A 76 -0.96 1.36 -5.73
CA THR A 76 -1.48 2.62 -5.19
C THR A 76 -1.13 3.81 -6.08
N ALA A 77 0.06 3.82 -6.69
CA ALA A 77 0.43 4.82 -7.69
C ALA A 77 -0.50 4.76 -8.91
N PHE A 78 -0.79 3.55 -9.40
CA PHE A 78 -1.72 3.33 -10.51
C PHE A 78 -3.14 3.81 -10.18
N VAL A 79 -3.64 3.52 -8.97
CA VAL A 79 -4.94 3.99 -8.50
C VAL A 79 -4.96 5.51 -8.40
N ALA A 80 -3.98 6.12 -7.74
CA ALA A 80 -3.90 7.58 -7.61
C ALA A 80 -3.81 8.28 -8.97
N PHE A 81 -3.03 7.72 -9.91
CA PHE A 81 -2.95 8.19 -11.28
C PHE A 81 -4.29 8.05 -12.01
N SER A 82 -4.98 6.92 -11.87
CA SER A 82 -6.30 6.70 -12.48
C SER A 82 -7.33 7.70 -11.97
N PHE A 83 -7.34 7.98 -10.66
CA PHE A 83 -8.16 9.04 -10.07
C PHE A 83 -7.83 10.41 -10.63
N ALA A 84 -6.54 10.73 -10.81
CA ALA A 84 -6.12 11.97 -11.44
C ALA A 84 -6.64 12.08 -12.89
N CYS A 85 -6.50 11.01 -13.68
CA CYS A 85 -7.03 10.96 -15.06
C CYS A 85 -8.55 11.15 -15.09
N MET A 86 -9.29 10.47 -14.21
CA MET A 86 -10.74 10.65 -14.09
C MET A 86 -11.09 12.09 -13.73
N TYR A 87 -10.34 12.74 -12.85
CA TYR A 87 -10.58 14.13 -12.46
C TYR A 87 -10.33 15.15 -13.59
N PHE A 88 -9.46 14.85 -14.55
CA PHE A 88 -9.28 15.70 -15.73
C PHE A 88 -10.39 15.54 -16.76
N SER A 89 -11.22 14.50 -16.67
CA SER A 89 -12.37 14.34 -17.56
C SER A 89 -13.52 15.26 -17.14
N ASP A 90 -13.96 16.12 -18.06
CA ASP A 90 -15.05 17.07 -17.83
C ASP A 90 -16.38 16.39 -17.47
N ASP A 91 -16.62 15.18 -17.99
CA ASP A 91 -17.83 14.40 -17.71
C ASP A 91 -17.87 13.95 -16.24
N VAL A 92 -16.72 13.52 -15.71
CA VAL A 92 -16.60 13.09 -14.31
C VAL A 92 -16.69 14.30 -13.38
N ARG A 93 -16.07 15.43 -13.73
CA ARG A 93 -16.18 16.67 -12.95
C ARG A 93 -17.61 17.19 -12.83
N ARG A 94 -18.44 16.98 -13.84
CA ARG A 94 -19.86 17.38 -13.81
C ARG A 94 -20.72 16.44 -12.96
N LEU A 95 -20.37 15.15 -12.92
CA LEU A 95 -21.12 14.13 -12.20
C LEU A 95 -20.72 14.01 -10.72
N PHE A 96 -19.47 14.34 -10.36
CA PHE A 96 -18.99 14.24 -8.99
C PHE A 96 -19.09 15.57 -8.24
N PRO A 97 -19.71 15.60 -7.05
CA PRO A 97 -19.71 16.79 -6.20
C PRO A 97 -18.27 17.24 -5.90
N PRO A 98 -18.03 18.55 -5.73
CA PRO A 98 -16.70 19.07 -5.38
C PRO A 98 -16.16 18.46 -4.07
N GLU A 99 -17.03 18.02 -3.16
CA GLU A 99 -16.67 17.33 -1.91
C GLU A 99 -15.90 16.02 -2.13
N THR A 100 -16.16 15.28 -3.21
CA THR A 100 -15.44 14.04 -3.52
C THR A 100 -13.95 14.25 -3.82
N THR A 101 -13.58 15.46 -4.27
CA THR A 101 -12.18 15.83 -4.50
C THR A 101 -11.41 16.08 -3.20
N MET A 102 -12.12 16.41 -2.11
CA MET A 102 -11.51 16.56 -0.79
C MET A 102 -11.06 15.21 -0.20
N ILE A 103 -11.63 14.10 -0.68
CA ILE A 103 -11.22 12.75 -0.27
C ILE A 103 -9.78 12.46 -0.72
N PHE A 104 -9.25 13.07 -1.79
CA PHE A 104 -7.82 13.00 -2.14
C PHE A 104 -7.08 14.32 -1.86
N GLY A 105 -7.53 15.06 -0.83
CA GLY A 105 -7.02 16.40 -0.52
C GLY A 105 -5.60 16.44 0.06
N SER A 106 -4.97 15.29 0.34
CA SER A 106 -3.61 15.22 0.91
C SER A 106 -2.61 14.50 0.00
N ILE A 107 -2.54 14.92 -1.26
CA ILE A 107 -1.56 14.45 -2.26
C ILE A 107 -0.11 14.38 -1.72
N PRO A 108 0.45 15.42 -1.07
CA PRO A 108 1.85 15.36 -0.61
C PRO A 108 2.08 14.28 0.45
N THR A 109 1.14 14.10 1.40
CA THR A 109 1.23 13.02 2.40
C THR A 109 1.17 11.65 1.73
N GLY A 110 0.25 11.47 0.77
CA GLY A 110 0.14 10.24 -0.01
C GLY A 110 1.43 9.91 -0.77
N LEU A 111 2.03 10.90 -1.45
CA LEU A 111 3.29 10.73 -2.18
C LEU A 111 4.46 10.39 -1.25
N ILE A 112 4.54 11.01 -0.08
CA ILE A 112 5.59 10.70 0.91
C ILE A 112 5.46 9.24 1.38
N VAL A 113 4.26 8.81 1.76
CA VAL A 113 4.05 7.43 2.22
C VAL A 113 4.34 6.44 1.09
N LEU A 114 3.92 6.74 -0.13
CA LEU A 114 4.16 5.91 -1.30
C LEU A 114 5.65 5.78 -1.62
N THR A 115 6.40 6.88 -1.60
CA THR A 115 7.85 6.87 -1.84
C THR A 115 8.60 6.13 -0.75
N ILE A 116 8.21 6.28 0.52
CA ILE A 116 8.77 5.52 1.65
C ILE A 116 8.49 4.02 1.47
N SER A 117 7.26 3.63 1.15
CA SER A 117 6.90 2.22 0.91
C SER A 117 7.66 1.63 -0.27
N ALA A 118 7.80 2.38 -1.38
CA ALA A 118 8.57 1.95 -2.54
C ALA A 118 10.07 1.79 -2.21
N ALA A 119 10.66 2.76 -1.51
CA ALA A 119 12.06 2.73 -1.12
C ALA A 119 12.37 1.57 -0.15
N LEU A 120 11.52 1.37 0.86
CA LEU A 120 11.63 0.23 1.78
C LEU A 120 11.46 -1.11 1.05
N GLY A 121 10.47 -1.21 0.17
CA GLY A 121 10.23 -2.42 -0.61
C GLY A 121 11.42 -2.77 -1.50
N TRP A 122 11.99 -1.76 -2.17
CA TRP A 122 13.19 -1.90 -2.98
C TRP A 122 14.42 -2.31 -2.17
N LEU A 123 14.64 -1.66 -1.01
CA LEU A 123 15.77 -1.96 -0.13
C LEU A 123 15.69 -3.41 0.38
N LEU A 124 14.52 -3.86 0.83
CA LEU A 124 14.29 -5.23 1.28
C LEU A 124 14.48 -6.26 0.17
N LEU A 125 14.05 -5.94 -1.07
CA LEU A 125 14.30 -6.79 -2.23
C LEU A 125 15.80 -6.93 -2.52
N LYS A 126 16.52 -5.80 -2.54
CA LYS A 126 17.97 -5.77 -2.79
C LYS A 126 18.74 -6.58 -1.76
N GLU A 127 18.40 -6.43 -0.48
CA GLU A 127 19.00 -7.23 0.60
C GLU A 127 18.63 -8.71 0.50
N GLY A 128 17.39 -9.02 0.14
CA GLY A 128 16.92 -10.39 -0.06
C GLY A 128 17.70 -11.11 -1.16
N HIS A 129 17.94 -10.45 -2.30
CA HIS A 129 18.73 -11.01 -3.40
C HIS A 129 20.19 -11.24 -3.01
N ARG A 130 20.79 -10.33 -2.23
CA ARG A 130 22.19 -10.46 -1.78
C ARG A 130 22.38 -11.58 -0.76
N SER A 131 21.32 -11.96 -0.03
CA SER A 131 21.38 -13.07 0.92
C SER A 131 21.23 -14.45 0.27
N ASP A 132 20.78 -14.50 -0.99
CA ASP A 132 20.60 -15.73 -1.78
C ASP A 132 21.78 -16.04 -2.72
N SER A 133 22.73 -15.10 -2.89
CA SER A 133 23.97 -15.24 -3.70
C SER A 133 25.16 -15.65 -2.86
#